data_AF-H1YHT7-F1
#
_entry.id   AF-H1YHT7-F1
#
_cell.length_a   1.000
_cell.length_b   1.000
_cell.length_c   1.000
_cell.angle_alpha   90.00
_cell.angle_beta   90.00
_cell.angle_gamma   90.00
#
_symmetry.space_group_name_H-M   'P 1'
#
loop_
_entity.id
_entity.type
_entity.pdbx_description
1 polymer ?
#
loop_
_entity_poly.entity_id
_entity_poly.type
_entity_poly.pdbx_seq_one_letter_code
_entity_poly.pdbx_strand_id
1 'polypeptide(L)'
;MDRRQKIMKLIVDELAEFSDLQYTYTGAVTGLDANLISMDFVVRQGPIRGDFNIRGMIDMPVQLKAQYDNRTILNDHPLLQSQIEKDLRQISDKINRLL
;
A
#
# COMPACT_ATOMS: atom_id res chain seq x y z
N MET A 1 6.54 -11.92 -16.90
CA MET A 1 6.47 -11.29 -15.56
C MET A 1 5.23 -11.83 -14.89
N ASP A 2 5.32 -12.36 -13.67
CA ASP A 2 4.17 -12.89 -12.93
C ASP A 2 3.15 -11.77 -12.66
N ARG A 3 1.84 -12.05 -12.78
CA ARG A 3 0.76 -11.07 -12.59
C ARG A 3 0.90 -10.37 -11.24
N ARG A 4 1.26 -11.12 -10.20
CA ARG A 4 1.54 -10.58 -8.87
C ARG A 4 2.66 -9.55 -8.88
N GLN A 5 3.79 -9.87 -9.51
CA GLN A 5 4.94 -8.95 -9.62
C GLN A 5 4.59 -7.69 -10.40
N LYS A 6 3.77 -7.81 -11.46
CA LYS A 6 3.29 -6.65 -12.23
C LYS A 6 2.44 -5.73 -11.35
N ILE A 7 1.50 -6.28 -10.59
CA ILE A 7 0.64 -5.51 -9.68
C ILE A 7 1.48 -4.86 -8.57
N MET A 8 2.38 -5.61 -7.93
CA MET A 8 3.27 -5.05 -6.90
C MET A 8 4.10 -3.88 -7.44
N LYS A 9 4.66 -4.02 -8.65
CA LYS A 9 5.40 -2.94 -9.31
C LYS A 9 4.51 -1.72 -9.54
N LEU A 10 3.30 -1.90 -10.07
CA LEU A 10 2.36 -0.79 -10.24
C LEU A 10 2.05 -0.10 -8.91
N ILE A 11 1.86 -0.83 -7.82
CA ILE A 11 1.61 -0.22 -6.50
C ILE A 11 2.79 0.67 -6.08
N VAL A 12 4.03 0.19 -6.20
CA VAL A 12 5.23 0.97 -5.83
C VAL A 12 5.37 2.21 -6.72
N ASP A 13 5.25 2.02 -8.03
CA ASP A 13 5.43 3.11 -9.01
C ASP A 13 4.38 4.21 -8.77
N GLU A 14 3.12 3.83 -8.55
CA GLU A 14 2.03 4.78 -8.28
C GLU A 14 2.18 5.51 -6.95
N LEU A 15 2.58 4.80 -5.88
CA LEU A 15 2.82 5.44 -4.57
C LEU A 15 3.97 6.44 -4.62
N ALA A 16 4.94 6.25 -5.51
CA ALA A 16 6.05 7.18 -5.69
C ALA A 16 5.63 8.50 -6.39
N GLU A 17 4.49 8.52 -7.07
CA GLU A 17 3.97 9.72 -7.75
C GLU A 17 3.22 10.69 -6.82
N PHE A 18 2.82 10.25 -5.62
CA PHE A 18 2.11 11.11 -4.66
C PHE A 18 3.07 12.13 -4.03
N SER A 19 2.77 13.43 -4.20
CA SER A 19 3.59 14.53 -3.67
C SER A 19 3.42 14.78 -2.17
N ASP A 20 2.24 14.46 -1.64
CA ASP A 20 1.83 14.87 -0.28
C ASP A 20 2.37 13.94 0.80
N LEU A 21 2.53 12.67 0.46
CA LEU A 21 3.00 11.61 1.34
C LEU A 21 4.18 10.89 0.70
N GLN A 22 5.27 10.77 1.44
CA GLN A 22 6.46 10.07 0.97
C GLN A 22 6.35 8.61 1.38
N TYR A 23 6.08 7.74 0.40
CA TYR A 23 6.03 6.30 0.58
C TYR A 23 7.39 5.68 0.25
N THR A 24 7.88 4.81 1.12
CA THR A 24 9.10 4.03 0.89
C THR A 24 8.80 2.55 1.07
N TYR A 25 8.95 1.78 0.01
CA TYR A 25 8.82 0.32 0.05
C TYR A 25 9.99 -0.29 0.82
N THR A 26 9.69 -1.10 1.84
CA THR A 26 10.71 -1.71 2.72
C THR A 26 10.81 -3.23 2.55
N GLY A 27 9.81 -3.87 1.96
CA GLY A 27 9.83 -5.30 1.70
C GLY A 27 8.46 -5.87 1.35
N ALA A 28 8.41 -7.16 1.03
CA ALA A 28 7.17 -7.88 0.85
C ALA A 28 7.18 -9.17 1.66
N VAL A 29 6.09 -9.42 2.36
CA VAL A 29 5.89 -10.67 3.07
C VAL A 29 5.40 -11.69 2.05
N THR A 30 6.19 -12.74 1.85
CA THR A 30 5.79 -13.87 1.01
C THR A 30 4.77 -14.69 1.77
N GLY A 31 3.49 -14.49 1.46
CA GLY A 31 2.39 -15.31 1.96
C GLY A 31 2.34 -16.69 1.28
N LEU A 32 1.66 -17.64 1.93
CA LEU A 32 1.37 -18.97 1.36
C LEU A 32 0.35 -18.90 0.21
N ASP A 33 -0.50 -17.88 0.19
CA ASP A 33 -1.49 -17.65 -0.86
C ASP A 33 -0.87 -16.88 -2.04
N ALA A 34 -0.93 -17.48 -3.24
CA ALA A 34 -0.40 -16.90 -4.46
C ALA A 34 -1.14 -15.63 -4.91
N ASN A 35 -2.41 -15.46 -4.48
CA ASN A 35 -3.24 -14.32 -4.82
C ASN A 35 -3.16 -13.18 -3.80
N LEU A 36 -2.50 -13.40 -2.66
CA LEU A 36 -2.32 -12.37 -1.66
C LEU A 36 -1.06 -11.54 -1.96
N ILE A 37 -1.23 -10.21 -1.98
CA ILE A 37 -0.14 -9.26 -1.86
C ILE A 37 -0.08 -8.76 -0.42
N SER A 38 1.12 -8.74 0.13
CA SER A 38 1.44 -8.08 1.39
C SER A 38 2.80 -7.38 1.24
N MET A 39 2.79 -6.06 1.39
CA MET A 39 3.94 -5.20 1.12
C MET A 39 4.13 -4.21 2.27
N ASP A 40 5.33 -4.15 2.81
CA ASP A 40 5.69 -3.26 3.89
C ASP A 40 6.15 -1.90 3.34
N PHE A 41 5.65 -0.85 3.96
CA PHE A 41 5.94 0.52 3.60
C PHE A 41 6.20 1.36 4.85
N VAL A 42 7.05 2.37 4.67
CA VAL A 42 7.14 3.53 5.55
C VAL A 42 6.43 4.69 4.86
N VAL A 43 5.55 5.38 5.57
CA VAL A 43 5.00 6.67 5.14
C VAL A 43 5.61 7.79 5.97
N ARG A 44 5.93 8.91 5.32
CA ARG A 44 6.38 10.12 5.98
C ARG A 44 5.56 11.33 5.55
N GLN A 45 5.13 12.12 6.54
CA GLN A 45 4.51 13.44 6.37
C GLN A 45 5.16 14.42 7.36
N GLY A 46 6.05 15.29 6.86
CA GLY A 46 6.81 16.20 7.71
C GLY A 46 7.65 15.46 8.77
N PRO A 47 7.43 15.69 10.09
CA PRO A 47 8.12 14.98 11.16
C PRO A 47 7.54 13.59 11.47
N ILE A 48 6.33 13.27 11.01
CA ILE A 48 5.67 12.00 11.28
C ILE A 48 6.23 10.96 10.32
N ARG A 49 6.70 9.83 10.87
CA ARG A 49 7.19 8.67 10.12
C ARG A 49 6.61 7.41 10.74
N GLY A 50 5.83 6.65 9.98
CA GLY A 50 5.19 5.44 10.48
C GLY A 50 5.27 4.28 9.50
N ASP A 51 5.39 3.08 10.04
CA ASP A 51 5.39 1.84 9.29
C ASP A 51 3.95 1.30 9.17
N PHE A 52 3.63 0.75 8.01
CA PHE A 52 2.38 0.07 7.72
C PHE A 52 2.58 -1.01 6.65
N ASN A 53 1.63 -1.94 6.56
CA ASN A 53 1.60 -2.95 5.52
C ASN A 53 0.42 -2.67 4.58
N ILE A 54 0.63 -2.80 3.27
CA ILE A 54 -0.43 -2.86 2.28
C ILE A 54 -0.76 -4.32 2.05
N ARG A 55 -2.02 -4.68 2.27
CA ARG A 55 -2.54 -6.02 2.01
C ARG A 55 -3.66 -5.98 1.00
N GLY A 56 -3.64 -6.89 0.04
CA GLY A 56 -4.70 -6.98 -0.95
C GLY A 56 -4.76 -8.30 -1.68
N MET A 57 -5.96 -8.67 -2.09
CA MET A 57 -6.23 -9.83 -2.93
C MET A 57 -6.12 -9.39 -4.40
N ILE A 58 -5.46 -10.17 -5.26
CA ILE A 58 -5.26 -9.84 -6.68
C ILE A 58 -6.28 -10.49 -7.62
N ASP A 59 -7.09 -11.40 -7.10
CA ASP A 59 -8.33 -11.85 -7.73
C ASP A 59 -9.23 -10.63 -7.97
N MET A 60 -9.68 -10.47 -9.22
CA MET A 60 -10.35 -9.25 -9.65
C MET A 60 -11.68 -9.05 -8.90
N PRO A 61 -11.99 -7.83 -8.41
CA PRO A 61 -11.17 -6.62 -8.46
C PRO A 61 -10.07 -6.59 -7.39
N VAL A 62 -8.90 -6.05 -7.74
CA VAL A 62 -7.82 -5.77 -6.78
C VAL A 62 -8.33 -4.79 -5.73
N GLN A 63 -8.21 -5.17 -4.46
CA GLN A 63 -8.56 -4.31 -3.33
C GLN A 63 -7.38 -4.22 -2.37
N LEU A 64 -6.80 -3.02 -2.26
CA LEU A 64 -5.71 -2.73 -1.34
C LEU A 64 -6.28 -2.13 -0.04
N LYS A 65 -5.72 -2.54 1.10
CA LYS A 65 -6.01 -1.98 2.42
C LYS A 65 -4.72 -1.79 3.20
N ALA A 66 -4.66 -0.76 4.03
CA ALA A 66 -3.57 -0.64 4.99
C ALA A 66 -3.84 -1.54 6.21
N GLN A 67 -2.77 -2.12 6.73
CA GLN A 67 -2.73 -2.80 8.01
C GLN A 67 -1.69 -2.09 8.88
N TYR A 68 -2.09 -1.75 10.09
CA TYR A 68 -1.28 -1.01 11.04
C TYR A 68 -0.94 -1.93 12.21
N ASP A 69 0.33 -1.93 12.64
CA ASP A 69 0.68 -2.52 13.93
C ASP A 69 0.02 -1.71 15.05
N ASN A 70 -0.44 -2.35 16.11
CA ASN A 70 -0.96 -1.67 17.29
C ASN A 70 0.04 -0.66 17.89
N ARG A 71 1.34 -0.83 17.65
CA ARG A 71 2.41 0.04 18.14
C ARG A 71 2.84 1.13 17.16
N THR A 72 2.22 1.23 15.97
CA THR A 72 2.60 2.25 15.00
C THR A 72 2.15 3.64 15.45
N ILE A 73 2.99 4.65 15.22
CA ILE A 73 2.64 6.06 15.48
C ILE A 73 1.45 6.52 14.64
N LEU A 74 1.15 5.82 13.54
CA LEU A 74 0.00 6.16 12.69
C LEU A 74 -1.34 6.03 13.42
N ASN A 75 -1.42 5.23 14.50
CA ASN A 75 -2.63 5.12 15.32
C ASN A 75 -3.00 6.43 16.02
N ASP A 76 -2.02 7.29 16.28
CA ASP A 76 -2.23 8.63 16.85
C ASP A 76 -2.53 9.69 15.76
N HIS A 77 -2.54 9.28 14.48
CA HIS A 77 -2.71 10.16 13.33
C HIS A 77 -3.82 9.67 12.38
N PRO A 78 -5.10 9.71 12.78
CA PRO A 78 -6.22 9.18 11.99
C PRO A 78 -6.43 9.91 10.66
N LEU A 79 -6.05 11.19 10.56
CA LEU A 79 -6.08 11.94 9.30
C LEU A 79 -5.09 11.38 8.28
N LEU A 80 -3.90 10.99 8.74
CA LEU A 80 -2.88 10.36 7.91
C LEU A 80 -3.34 8.97 7.47
N GLN A 81 -3.94 8.18 8.36
CA GLN A 81 -4.55 6.89 7.99
C GLN A 81 -5.62 7.04 6.91
N SER A 82 -6.53 8.02 7.07
CA SER A 82 -7.58 8.31 6.09
C SER A 82 -7.01 8.69 4.72
N GLN A 83 -5.93 9.48 4.70
CA GLN A 83 -5.24 9.83 3.45
C GLN A 83 -4.60 8.61 2.79
N ILE A 84 -3.92 7.75 3.55
CA ILE A 84 -3.34 6.50 3.04
C ILE A 84 -4.43 5.63 2.42
N GLU A 85 -5.55 5.41 3.12
CA GLU A 85 -6.68 4.63 2.61
C GLU A 85 -7.28 5.21 1.32
N LYS A 86 -7.33 6.55 1.21
CA LYS A 86 -7.76 7.22 -0.02
C LYS A 86 -6.78 6.98 -1.18
N ASP A 87 -5.47 7.08 -0.93
CA ASP A 87 -4.44 6.85 -1.94
C ASP A 87 -4.48 5.39 -2.41
N LEU A 88 -4.59 4.42 -1.48
CA LEU A 88 -4.72 2.99 -1.80
C LEU A 88 -5.97 2.67 -2.63
N ARG A 89 -7.09 3.36 -2.36
CA ARG A 89 -8.30 3.22 -3.18
C ARG A 89 -8.07 3.73 -4.60
N GLN A 90 -7.45 4.90 -4.76
CA GLN A 90 -7.13 5.45 -6.07
C GLN A 90 -6.21 4.52 -6.87
N ILE A 91 -5.20 3.95 -6.22
CA ILE A 91 -4.29 2.98 -6.84
C ILE A 91 -5.05 1.70 -7.23
N SER A 92 -5.91 1.18 -6.34
CA SER A 92 -6.75 0.01 -6.65
C SER A 92 -7.61 0.25 -7.89
N ASP A 93 -8.28 1.40 -7.96
CA ASP A 93 -9.09 1.78 -9.11
C ASP A 93 -8.26 1.90 -10.40
N LYS A 94 -7.04 2.47 -10.32
CA LYS A 94 -6.14 2.61 -11.46
C LYS A 94 -5.65 1.25 -11.96
N ILE A 95 -5.21 0.37 -11.05
CA ILE A 95 -4.77 -1.00 -11.39
C ILE A 95 -5.91 -1.80 -12.02
N ASN A 96 -7.13 -1.72 -11.48
CA ASN A 96 -8.30 -2.41 -12.01
C ASN A 96 -8.74 -1.92 -13.40
N ARG A 97 -8.36 -0.70 -13.82
CA ARG A 97 -8.59 -0.21 -15.19
C ARG A 97 -7.53 -0.68 -16.19
N LEU A 98 -6.36 -1.09 -15.70
CA LEU A 98 -5.20 -1.49 -16.52
C LEU A 98 -5.10 -3.01 -16.73
N LEU A 99 -5.90 -3.79 -16.02
CA LEU A 99 -5.94 -5.27 -16.08
C LEU A 99 -7.22 -5.75 -16.73
#